data_AF-A0AAJ6B1X0-F1
#
_entry.id   AF-A0AAJ6B1X0-F1
#
_cell.length_a   1.000
_cell.length_b   1.000
_cell.length_c   1.000
_cell.angle_alpha   90.00
_cell.angle_beta   90.00
_cell.angle_gamma   90.00
#
_symmetry.space_group_name_H-M   'P 1'
#
loop_
_entity.id
_entity.type
_entity.pdbx_description
1 polymer ?
#
loop_
_entity_poly.entity_id
_entity_poly.type
_entity_poly.pdbx_seq_one_letter_code
_entity_poly.pdbx_strand_id
1 'polypeptide(L)'
;MTQYQVIDLRSAIIDPEPVKVEAGSPEKAAEKVLGIHLVRSGARKDLVARVYWQKTNEPKNMVRLYAQVVENRIRTRTTAEPR
;
A
#
# COMPACT_ATOMS: atom_id res chain seq x y z
N MET A 1 15.71 -11.58 0.09
CA MET A 1 14.61 -10.58 0.06
C MET A 1 14.34 -10.13 1.49
N THR A 2 13.69 -8.98 1.71
CA THR A 2 13.37 -8.50 3.06
C THR A 2 12.05 -9.10 3.51
N GLN A 3 11.97 -9.55 4.77
CA GLN A 3 10.71 -9.97 5.38
C GLN A 3 9.96 -8.74 5.91
N TYR A 4 8.71 -8.59 5.48
CA TYR A 4 7.81 -7.51 5.87
C TYR A 4 6.64 -8.05 6.67
N GLN A 5 6.19 -7.25 7.63
CA GLN A 5 4.99 -7.48 8.44
C GLN A 5 3.94 -6.44 8.06
N VAL A 6 2.79 -6.87 7.56
CA VAL A 6 1.73 -5.97 7.07
C VAL A 6 0.58 -5.92 8.07
N ILE A 7 0.23 -4.72 8.52
CA ILE A 7 -0.95 -4.47 9.35
C ILE A 7 -2.02 -3.79 8.49
N ASP A 8 -3.17 -4.43 8.33
CA ASP A 8 -4.35 -3.78 7.75
C ASP A 8 -5.02 -2.90 8.81
N LEU A 9 -5.16 -1.60 8.50
CA LEU A 9 -5.80 -0.61 9.37
C LEU A 9 -7.26 -0.34 8.99
N ARG A 10 -7.77 -0.98 7.94
CA ARG A 10 -9.19 -0.88 7.55
C ARG A 10 -10.10 -1.74 8.42
N SER A 11 -9.54 -2.78 9.03
CA SER A 11 -10.24 -3.64 9.99
C SER A 11 -10.33 -2.94 11.35
N ALA A 12 -11.48 -3.10 12.02
CA ALA A 12 -11.64 -2.66 13.41
C ALA A 12 -10.81 -3.50 14.40
N ILE A 13 -10.39 -4.69 13.98
CA ILE A 13 -9.60 -5.63 14.76
C ILE A 13 -8.21 -5.73 14.13
N ILE A 14 -7.20 -5.39 14.92
CA ILE A 14 -5.79 -5.62 14.55
C ILE A 14 -5.43 -7.04 14.96
N ASP A 15 -5.04 -7.85 13.97
CA ASP A 15 -4.55 -9.20 14.21
C ASP A 15 -3.28 -9.17 15.08
N PRO A 16 -3.23 -9.90 16.22
CA PRO A 16 -2.03 -9.99 17.05
C PRO A 16 -0.86 -10.68 16.33
N GLU A 17 -1.12 -11.45 15.27
CA GLU A 17 -0.11 -12.14 14.46
C GLU A 17 -0.15 -11.70 12.99
N PRO A 18 0.36 -10.50 12.68
CA PRO A 18 0.23 -9.96 11.35
C PRO A 18 1.03 -10.76 10.33
N VAL A 19 0.45 -10.94 9.16
CA VAL A 19 1.02 -11.70 8.05
C VAL A 19 2.43 -11.21 7.73
N LYS A 20 3.38 -12.16 7.74
CA LYS A 20 4.77 -11.94 7.34
C LYS A 20 4.97 -12.43 5.90
N VAL A 21 5.55 -11.59 5.06
CA VAL A 21 5.75 -11.89 3.64
C VAL A 21 7.12 -11.42 3.15
N GLU A 22 7.74 -12.19 2.26
CA GLU A 22 8.95 -11.75 1.56
C GLU A 22 8.61 -10.90 0.33
N ALA A 23 9.26 -9.73 0.21
CA ALA A 23 9.08 -8.84 -0.92
C ALA A 23 10.34 -8.03 -1.23
N GLY A 24 10.34 -7.37 -2.40
CA GLY A 24 11.37 -6.40 -2.78
C GLY A 24 11.13 -4.99 -2.23
N SER A 25 9.90 -4.70 -1.77
CA SER A 25 9.52 -3.39 -1.22
C SER A 25 8.31 -3.53 -0.29
N PRO A 26 8.06 -2.56 0.63
CA PRO A 26 6.88 -2.58 1.49
C PRO A 26 5.56 -2.44 0.72
N GLU A 27 5.55 -1.71 -0.41
CA GLU A 27 4.38 -1.63 -1.30
C GLU A 27 4.03 -2.99 -1.87
N LYS A 28 5.04 -3.73 -2.35
CA LYS A 28 4.84 -5.07 -2.91
C LYS A 28 4.47 -6.08 -1.83
N ALA A 29 4.95 -5.91 -0.60
CA ALA A 29 4.49 -6.70 0.54
C ALA A 29 3.00 -6.48 0.82
N ALA A 30 2.55 -5.21 0.88
CA ALA A 30 1.15 -4.89 1.09
C ALA A 30 0.26 -5.37 -0.05
N GLU A 31 0.71 -5.25 -1.31
CA GLU A 31 -0.01 -5.77 -2.47
C GLU A 31 -0.20 -7.28 -2.40
N LYS A 32 0.83 -8.03 -1.98
CA LYS A 32 0.73 -9.50 -1.79
C LYS A 32 -0.26 -9.90 -0.70
N VAL A 33 -0.33 -9.14 0.41
CA VAL A 33 -1.16 -9.49 1.58
C VAL A 33 -2.61 -8.99 1.40
N LEU A 34 -2.79 -7.78 0.88
CA LEU A 34 -4.08 -7.09 0.83
C LEU A 34 -4.74 -7.12 -0.55
N GLY A 35 -4.01 -7.53 -1.60
CA GLY A 35 -4.50 -7.59 -2.97
C GLY A 35 -4.74 -6.23 -3.64
N ILE A 36 -4.21 -5.14 -3.07
CA ILE A 36 -4.42 -3.77 -3.55
C ILE A 36 -3.12 -2.99 -3.64
N HIS A 37 -3.05 -2.07 -4.61
CA HIS A 37 -1.90 -1.18 -4.75
C HIS A 37 -2.01 0.01 -3.81
N LEU A 38 -0.95 0.27 -3.04
CA LEU A 38 -0.88 1.36 -2.08
C LEU A 38 0.41 2.17 -2.26
N VAL A 39 0.37 3.43 -1.87
CA VAL A 39 1.47 4.40 -2.05
C VAL A 39 1.92 4.99 -0.71
N ARG A 40 3.14 5.55 -0.63
CA ARG A 40 3.66 6.19 0.60
C ARG A 40 3.19 7.62 0.81
N SER A 41 2.64 8.25 -0.23
CA SER A 41 2.12 9.62 -0.19
C SER A 41 0.59 9.58 -0.25
N GLY A 42 -0.07 10.08 0.78
CA GLY A 42 -1.52 10.18 0.81
C GLY A 42 -2.00 11.00 1.99
N ALA A 43 -3.29 11.34 1.99
CA ALA A 43 -3.89 12.03 3.12
C ALA A 43 -4.16 11.04 4.26
N ARG A 44 -4.21 11.52 5.50
CA ARG A 44 -4.46 10.67 6.68
C ARG A 44 -5.75 9.85 6.56
N LYS A 45 -6.78 10.40 5.90
CA LYS A 45 -8.07 9.73 5.63
C LYS A 45 -7.94 8.50 4.73
N ASP A 46 -6.90 8.45 3.91
CA ASP A 46 -6.65 7.38 2.94
C ASP A 46 -5.68 6.33 3.49
N LEU A 47 -5.34 6.38 4.79
CA LEU A 47 -4.42 5.44 5.42
C LEU A 47 -5.01 4.02 5.45
N VAL A 48 -4.31 3.08 4.83
CA VAL A 48 -4.78 1.69 4.70
C VAL A 48 -3.93 0.72 5.49
N ALA A 49 -2.61 0.86 5.47
CA ALA A 49 -1.73 -0.12 6.09
C ALA A 49 -0.50 0.49 6.76
N ARG A 50 0.04 -0.23 7.75
CA ARG A 50 1.41 -0.04 8.24
C ARG A 50 2.22 -1.26 7.86
N VAL A 51 3.39 -1.02 7.26
CA VAL A 51 4.31 -2.09 6.89
C VAL A 51 5.58 -1.94 7.69
N TYR A 52 5.91 -2.97 8.45
CA TYR A 52 7.10 -3.03 9.27
C TYR A 52 8.13 -3.98 8.67
N TRP A 53 9.41 -3.73 8.93
CA TRP A 53 10.48 -4.68 8.68
C TRP A 53 11.65 -4.40 9.62
N GLN A 54 12.51 -5.38 9.81
CA GLN A 54 13.74 -5.21 10.57
C GLN A 54 14.84 -6.03 9.89
N LYS A 55 15.98 -5.39 9.63
CA LYS A 55 17.18 -6.09 9.20
C LYS A 55 18.02 -6.43 10.43
N THR A 56 18.86 -7.46 10.31
CA THR A 56 19.79 -7.84 11.37
C THR A 56 20.63 -6.63 11.80
N ASN A 57 20.67 -6.37 13.11
CA ASN A 57 21.37 -5.23 13.72
C ASN A 57 20.88 -3.83 13.31
N GLU A 58 19.74 -3.72 12.63
CA GLU A 58 19.10 -2.42 12.37
C GLU A 58 17.85 -2.25 13.25
N PRO A 59 17.47 -0.99 13.57
CA PRO A 59 16.18 -0.71 14.19
C PRO A 59 15.00 -1.20 13.35
N LYS A 60 13.87 -1.47 14.01
CA LYS A 60 12.62 -1.79 13.32
C LYS A 60 12.14 -0.56 12.55
N ASN A 61 11.95 -0.72 11.25
CA ASN A 61 11.44 0.29 10.35
C ASN A 61 9.93 0.15 10.17
N MET A 62 9.29 1.25 9.78
CA MET A 62 7.85 1.29 9.47
C MET A 62 7.54 2.34 8.42
N VAL A 63 6.67 2.00 7.46
CA VAL A 63 6.01 2.97 6.57
C VAL A 63 4.51 2.87 6.65
N ARG A 64 3.85 4.01 6.45
CA ARG A 64 2.41 4.11 6.21
C ARG A 64 2.15 4.02 4.72
N LEU A 65 1.14 3.23 4.36
CA LEU A 65 0.68 3.09 2.98
C LEU A 65 -0.77 3.54 2.89
N TYR A 66 -1.05 4.29 1.84
CA TYR A 66 -2.31 4.96 1.59
C TYR A 66 -2.94 4.45 0.31
N ALA A 67 -4.27 4.48 0.24
CA ALA A 67 -4.97 4.26 -1.01
C ALA A 67 -4.53 5.31 -2.03
N GLN A 68 -4.25 4.88 -3.25
CA GLN A 68 -3.97 5.81 -4.34
C GLN A 68 -5.30 6.47 -4.75
N VAL A 69 -5.40 7.78 -4.56
CA VAL A 69 -6.50 8.56 -5.13
C VAL A 69 -6.27 8.62 -6.64
N VAL A 70 -7.03 7.82 -7.38
CA VAL A 70 -7.07 7.95 -8.85
C VAL A 70 -7.87 9.22 -9.13
N GLU A 71 -7.16 10.34 -9.32
CA GLU A 71 -7.78 11.54 -9.87
C GLU A 71 -8.27 11.17 -11.27
N ASN A 72 -9.59 11.05 -11.42
CA ASN A 72 -10.23 10.62 -12.66
C ASN A 72 -10.03 11.70 -13.71
N ARG A 73 -8.86 11.74 -14.36
CA ARG A 73 -8.63 12.55 -15.55
C ARG A 73 -9.39 11.90 -16.68
N ILE A 74 -10.68 12.22 -16.77
CA ILE A 74 -11.47 11.98 -17.98
C ILE A 74 -10.74 12.73 -19.11
N ARG A 75 -9.95 12.00 -19.89
CA ARG A 75 -9.49 12.48 -21.19
C ARG A 75 -10.70 12.39 -22.11
N THR A 76 -11.46 13.47 -22.22
CA THR A 76 -12.42 13.66 -23.31
C THR A 76 -11.64 13.71 -24.62
N ARG A 77 -11.35 12.55 -25.21
CA ARG A 77 -11.07 12.46 -26.65
C ARG A 77 -12.42 12.57 -27.35
N THR A 78 -12.87 13.80 -27.56
CA THR A 78 -13.88 14.09 -28.57
C THR A 78 -13.29 13.69 -29.91
N THR A 79 -13.65 12.51 -30.41
CA THR A 79 -13.40 12.14 -31.79
C THR A 79 -14.42 12.92 -32.61
N ALA A 80 -13.98 13.97 -33.29
CA ALA A 80 -14.78 14.63 -34.31
C ALA A 80 -14.87 13.69 -35.51
N GLU A 81 -16.09 13.23 -35.83
CA GLU A 81 -16.38 12.53 -37.08
C GLU A 81 -16.27 13.51 -38.26
N PRO A 82 -15.54 13.18 -39.34
CA PRO A 82 -15.61 13.94 -40.57
C PRO A 82 -16.88 13.56 -41.34
N ARG A 83 -17.54 14.57 -41.91
CA ARG A 83 -18.60 14.42 -42.91
C ARG A 83 -18.01 14.08 -44.28
#